data_AF-A0A959Z1T8-F1
#
_entry.id   AF-A0A959Z1T8-F1
#
_cell.length_a   1.000
_cell.length_b   1.000
_cell.length_c   1.000
_cell.angle_alpha   90.00
_cell.angle_beta   90.00
_cell.angle_gamma   90.00
#
_symmetry.space_group_name_H-M   'P 1'
#
loop_
_entity.id
_entity.type
_entity.pdbx_description
1 polymer ?
#
loop_
_entity_poly.entity_id
_entity_poly.type
_entity_poly.pdbx_seq_one_letter_code
_entity_poly.pdbx_strand_id
1 'polypeptide(L)' 'GVATSGLEMSQNSLRYSWTREEVDAKLHGIMKDIHMSCVQYGRDSKGVVNYVKGANIAGFVKVADSMLDQGVV' A
#
# COMPACT_ATOMS: atom_id res chain seq x y z
N GLY A 1 -1.56 -7.77 8.39
CA GLY A 1 -1.68 -9.13 7.82
C GLY A 1 -1.03 -9.19 6.47
N VAL A 2 -1.75 -8.84 5.40
CA VAL A 2 -1.29 -8.96 4.01
C VAL A 2 0.08 -8.29 3.74
N ALA A 3 0.31 -7.09 4.27
CA ALA A 3 1.61 -6.42 4.14
C ALA A 3 2.77 -7.26 4.72
N THR A 4 2.59 -7.84 5.91
CA THR A 4 3.56 -8.73 6.55
C THR A 4 3.76 -10.02 5.76
N SER A 5 2.69 -10.59 5.18
CA SER A 5 2.80 -11.73 4.25
C SER A 5 3.61 -11.37 2.99
N GLY A 6 3.47 -10.13 2.48
CA GLY A 6 4.32 -9.61 1.41
C GLY A 6 5.80 -9.53 1.78
N LEU A 7 6.10 -9.09 3.01
CA LEU A 7 7.46 -9.08 3.56
C LEU A 7 8.01 -10.51 3.73
N GLU A 8 7.18 -11.46 4.18
CA GLU A 8 7.55 -12.89 4.27
C GLU A 8 7.89 -13.47 2.89
N MET A 9 7.05 -13.23 1.89
CA MET A 9 7.33 -13.66 0.51
C MET A 9 8.64 -13.07 -0.03
N SER A 10 8.94 -11.80 0.30
CA SER A 10 10.19 -11.15 -0.10
C SER A 10 11.42 -11.79 0.57
N GLN A 11 11.35 -12.08 1.88
CA GLN A 11 12.42 -12.79 2.60
C GLN A 11 12.66 -14.19 2.01
N ASN A 12 11.59 -14.92 1.69
CA ASN A 12 11.67 -16.24 1.05
C ASN A 12 12.35 -16.18 -0.33
N SER A 13 12.01 -15.18 -1.14
CA SER A 13 12.63 -14.97 -2.46
C SER A 13 14.12 -14.60 -2.35
N LEU A 14 14.48 -13.76 -1.38
CA LEU A 14 15.86 -13.34 -1.11
C LEU A 14 16.70 -14.41 -0.38
N ARG A 15 16.05 -15.43 0.20
CA ARG A 15 16.67 -16.40 1.12
C ARG A 15 17.43 -15.73 2.27
N TYR A 16 16.89 -14.60 2.75
CA TYR A 16 17.48 -13.79 3.79
C TYR A 16 16.41 -13.38 4.79
N SER A 17 16.69 -13.60 6.08
CA SER A 17 15.79 -13.23 7.18
C SER A 17 16.19 -11.87 7.74
N TRP A 18 15.22 -10.96 7.79
CA TRP A 18 15.37 -9.67 8.45
C TRP A 18 15.22 -9.80 9.95
N THR A 19 15.84 -8.88 10.67
CA THR A 19 15.59 -8.67 12.09
C THR A 19 14.16 -8.18 12.32
N ARG A 20 13.67 -8.32 13.55
CA ARG A 20 12.33 -7.82 13.92
C ARG A 20 12.24 -6.32 13.68
N GLU A 21 13.28 -5.58 14.02
CA GLU A 21 13.36 -4.13 13.91
C GLU A 21 13.28 -3.68 12.45
N GLU A 22 13.95 -4.40 11.54
CA GLU A 22 13.84 -4.14 10.09
C GLU A 22 12.45 -4.43 9.54
N VAL A 23 11.82 -5.53 9.98
CA VAL A 23 10.43 -5.86 9.58
C VAL A 23 9.46 -4.78 10.07
N ASP A 24 9.61 -4.33 11.32
CA ASP A 24 8.77 -3.29 11.90
C ASP A 24 8.95 -1.95 11.18
N ALA A 25 10.19 -1.53 10.92
CA ALA A 25 10.48 -0.31 10.18
C ALA A 25 9.87 -0.33 8.76
N LYS A 26 9.96 -1.48 8.06
CA LYS A 26 9.33 -1.66 6.74
C LYS A 26 7.81 -1.63 6.84
N LEU A 27 7.21 -2.32 7.81
CA LEU A 27 5.77 -2.31 8.01
C LEU A 27 5.26 -0.91 8.34
N HIS A 28 5.97 -0.16 9.19
CA HIS A 28 5.65 1.21 9.52
C HIS A 28 5.69 2.12 8.30
N GLY A 29 6.67 1.94 7.40
CA GLY A 29 6.72 2.61 6.10
C GLY A 29 5.48 2.30 5.25
N ILE A 30 5.14 1.03 5.08
CA ILE A 30 3.96 0.61 4.32
C ILE A 30 2.67 1.24 4.88
N MET A 31 2.51 1.28 6.21
CA MET A 31 1.33 1.89 6.83
C MET A 31 1.27 3.41 6.62
N LYS A 32 2.41 4.10 6.59
CA LYS A 32 2.48 5.52 6.21
C LYS A 32 2.06 5.74 4.77
N ASP A 33 2.53 4.91 3.85
CA ASP A 33 2.17 5.02 2.43
C ASP A 33 0.68 4.78 2.19
N ILE A 34 0.09 3.80 2.90
CA ILE A 34 -1.37 3.56 2.90
C ILE A 34 -2.11 4.81 3.40
N HIS A 35 -1.67 5.39 4.52
CA HIS A 35 -2.27 6.61 5.05
C HIS A 35 -2.17 7.77 4.05
N MET A 36 -1.00 8.01 3.47
CA MET A 36 -0.79 9.08 2.49
C MET A 36 -1.68 8.92 1.27
N SER A 37 -1.87 7.69 0.78
CA SER A 37 -2.80 7.38 -0.31
C SER A 37 -4.24 7.74 0.07
N CYS A 38 -4.70 7.34 1.27
CA CYS A 38 -6.03 7.70 1.76
C CYS A 38 -6.21 9.22 1.90
N VAL A 39 -5.19 9.95 2.34
CA VAL A 39 -5.22 11.42 2.42
C VAL A 39 -5.30 12.02 1.02
N GLN A 40 -4.51 11.54 0.06
CA GLN A 40 -4.48 12.06 -1.30
C GLN A 40 -5.85 11.93 -1.99
N TYR A 41 -6.49 10.77 -1.88
CA TYR A 41 -7.74 10.48 -2.61
C TYR A 41 -9.02 10.76 -1.79
N GLY A 42 -8.90 10.84 -0.47
CA GLY A 42 -10.02 10.98 0.47
C GLY A 42 -10.20 12.38 1.04
N ARG A 43 -9.27 13.31 0.79
CA ARG A 43 -9.33 14.68 1.32
C ARG A 43 -10.34 15.53 0.55
N ASP A 44 -11.21 16.21 1.29
CA ASP A 44 -12.16 17.16 0.73
C ASP A 44 -11.60 18.61 0.67
N SER A 45 -12.38 19.52 0.10
CA SER A 45 -12.03 20.94 -0.02
C SER A 45 -11.90 21.67 1.32
N LYS A 46 -12.43 21.09 2.42
CA LYS A 46 -12.34 21.62 3.78
C LYS A 46 -11.16 21.02 4.56
N GLY A 47 -10.43 20.08 3.97
CA GLY A 47 -9.27 19.42 4.56
C GLY A 47 -9.60 18.20 5.41
N VAL A 48 -10.84 17.73 5.44
CA VAL A 48 -11.24 16.51 6.15
C VAL A 48 -10.96 15.30 5.27
N VAL A 49 -10.42 14.23 5.86
CA VAL A 49 -10.05 13.00 5.14
C VAL A 49 -11.08 11.91 5.39
N ASN A 50 -11.74 11.46 4.32
CA ASN A 50 -12.56 10.25 4.35
C ASN A 50 -11.72 9.03 3.95
N TYR A 51 -11.29 8.25 4.93
CA TYR A 51 -10.44 7.07 4.71
C TYR A 51 -11.12 5.95 3.93
N VAL A 52 -12.42 5.73 4.11
CA VAL A 52 -13.14 4.68 3.37
C VAL A 52 -13.15 5.02 1.88
N LYS A 53 -13.50 6.26 1.56
CA LYS A 53 -13.46 6.75 0.18
C LYS A 53 -12.02 6.75 -0.37
N GLY A 54 -11.06 7.27 0.41
CA GLY A 54 -9.66 7.34 0.01
C GLY A 54 -9.06 5.97 -0.27
N ALA A 55 -9.28 4.98 0.60
CA ALA A 55 -8.78 3.62 0.43
C ALA A 55 -9.36 2.95 -0.82
N ASN A 56 -10.68 3.09 -1.04
CA ASN A 56 -11.34 2.49 -2.20
C ASN A 56 -10.83 3.10 -3.52
N ILE A 57 -10.72 4.43 -3.60
CA ILE A 57 -10.23 5.11 -4.79
C ILE A 57 -8.75 4.77 -5.02
N ALA A 58 -7.91 4.85 -3.99
CA ALA A 58 -6.49 4.54 -4.11
C ALA A 58 -6.25 3.10 -4.61
N GLY A 59 -6.96 2.13 -4.04
CA GLY A 59 -6.87 0.74 -4.45
C GLY A 59 -7.36 0.53 -5.89
N PHE A 60 -8.47 1.17 -6.26
CA PHE A 60 -9.02 1.08 -7.62
C PHE A 60 -8.09 1.69 -8.67
N VAL A 61 -7.61 2.92 -8.46
CA VAL A 61 -6.71 3.62 -9.39
C VAL A 61 -5.47 2.79 -9.65
N LYS A 62 -4.83 2.26 -8.60
CA LYS A 62 -3.63 1.42 -8.74
C LYS A 62 -3.87 0.19 -9.64
N VAL A 63 -5.01 -0.48 -9.47
CA VAL A 63 -5.36 -1.66 -10.28
C VAL A 63 -5.73 -1.25 -11.71
N ALA A 64 -6.54 -0.21 -11.87
CA ALA A 64 -6.98 0.29 -13.17
C ALA A 64 -5.79 0.74 -14.03
N ASP A 65 -4.87 1.52 -13.46
CA ASP A 65 -3.64 1.95 -14.14
C ASP A 65 -2.80 0.73 -14.57
N SER A 66 -2.63 -0.24 -13.67
CA SER A 66 -1.92 -1.49 -13.99
C SER A 66 -2.60 -2.29 -15.11
N MET A 67 -3.94 -2.31 -15.16
CA MET A 67 -4.69 -2.98 -16.23
C MET A 67 -4.56 -2.25 -17.56
N LEU A 68 -4.54 -0.91 -17.56
CA LEU A 68 -4.30 -0.12 -18.77
C LEU A 68 -2.88 -0.34 -19.30
N ASP A 69 -1.88 -0.39 -18.42
CA ASP A 69 -0.47 -0.62 -18.78
C ASP A 69 -0.24 -2.02 -19.37
N GLN A 70 -0.94 -3.04 -18.89
CA GLN A 70 -0.87 -4.41 -19.42
C GLN A 70 -1.65 -4.59 -20.74
N GLY A 71 -2.48 -3.61 -21.12
CA GLY A 71 -3.29 -3.66 -22.33
C GLY A 71 -4.46 -4.67 -22.26
N VAL A 72 -5.05 -4.96 -23.42
CA VAL A 72 -6.08 -6.01 -23.53
C VAL A 72 -5.37 -7.34 -23.67
N VAL A 73 -5.41 -8.15 -22.61
CA VAL A 73 -4.83 -9.50 -22.53
C VAL A 73 -5.90 -10.57 -22.68
#